data_AF-A0A942C9E6-F1
#
_entry.id   AF-A0A942C9E6-F1
#
_cell.length_a   1.000
_cell.length_b   1.000
_cell.length_c   1.000
_cell.angle_alpha   90.00
_cell.angle_beta   90.00
_cell.angle_gamma   90.00
#
_symmetry.space_group_name_H-M   'P 1'
#
loop_
_entity.id
_entity.type
_entity.pdbx_description
1 polymer ?
#
loop_
_entity_poly.entity_id
_entity_poly.type
_entity_poly.pdbx_seq_one_letter_code
_entity_poly.pdbx_strand_id
1 'polypeptide(L)'
;MTLTAEQKKQIAAGVLGVLALIAVSYSLFFSDDSGASNSSSPKQTAKPGIFQPVSTAKAPEPKQQTEVVLVSQPLELNGLWDSTSPMIGRNIFIYPPPPTPAPPKPTPTPTPVPPPPITLAGIQPSAVTARTADFALTVYGAKIPSDARVIINGAPYQTTVVSDSQLKLTVPAAAIANPGQMQVEVKSAADPANWYSNRVTLNVTPPPVPAYRYLGLVVKNGVSLAVIRDESESELKNVRKGQQIGSRWQVSNITPTEIEILDVTINIKHRIPFTGDGS
;
A
#
# COMPACT_ATOMS: atom_id res chain seq x y z
N MET A 1 -28.07 -50.07 3.95
CA MET A 1 -29.51 -49.74 3.94
C MET A 1 -29.88 -49.29 2.54
N THR A 2 -30.67 -50.09 1.81
CA THR A 2 -31.09 -49.79 0.44
C THR A 2 -32.35 -48.92 0.47
N LEU A 3 -32.24 -47.70 -0.06
CA LEU A 3 -33.35 -46.74 -0.17
C LEU A 3 -34.49 -47.30 -1.02
N THR A 4 -35.72 -47.17 -0.54
CA THR A 4 -36.93 -47.64 -1.24
C THR A 4 -37.21 -46.78 -2.48
N ALA A 5 -37.92 -47.33 -3.46
CA ALA A 5 -38.21 -46.64 -4.72
C ALA A 5 -39.00 -45.32 -4.50
N GLU A 6 -39.82 -45.26 -3.47
CA GLU A 6 -40.55 -44.07 -3.02
C GLU A 6 -39.61 -42.93 -2.59
N GLN A 7 -38.58 -43.25 -1.80
CA GLN A 7 -37.60 -42.28 -1.29
C GLN A 7 -36.74 -41.71 -2.41
N LYS A 8 -36.41 -42.52 -3.42
CA LYS A 8 -35.66 -42.04 -4.61
C LYS A 8 -36.47 -41.04 -5.43
N LYS A 9 -37.80 -41.23 -5.55
CA LYS A 9 -38.68 -40.27 -6.25
C LYS A 9 -38.82 -38.95 -5.50
N GLN A 10 -38.94 -38.98 -4.17
CA GLN A 10 -39.01 -37.75 -3.37
C GLN A 10 -37.71 -36.95 -3.38
N ILE A 11 -36.55 -37.63 -3.35
CA ILE A 11 -35.25 -36.98 -3.46
C ILE A 11 -35.07 -36.34 -4.85
N ALA A 12 -35.46 -37.03 -5.92
CA ALA A 12 -35.36 -36.48 -7.28
C ALA A 12 -36.23 -35.22 -7.45
N ALA A 13 -37.45 -35.22 -6.91
CA ALA A 13 -38.34 -34.05 -6.94
C ALA A 13 -37.77 -32.86 -6.14
N GLY A 14 -37.16 -33.13 -4.96
CA GLY A 14 -36.51 -32.10 -4.15
C GLY A 14 -35.31 -31.46 -4.87
N VAL A 15 -34.47 -32.26 -5.54
CA VAL A 15 -33.31 -31.77 -6.29
C VAL A 15 -33.74 -30.90 -7.49
N LEU A 16 -34.81 -31.30 -8.20
CA LEU A 16 -35.32 -30.51 -9.32
C LEU A 16 -35.88 -29.16 -8.88
N GLY A 17 -36.58 -29.11 -7.75
CA GLY A 17 -37.13 -27.87 -7.20
C GLY A 17 -36.03 -26.87 -6.80
N VAL A 18 -34.93 -27.35 -6.22
CA VAL A 18 -33.79 -26.51 -5.85
C VAL A 18 -33.07 -25.97 -7.09
N LEU A 19 -32.89 -26.77 -8.14
CA LEU A 19 -32.28 -26.32 -9.39
C LEU A 19 -33.12 -25.25 -10.11
N ALA A 20 -34.46 -25.38 -10.09
CA ALA A 20 -35.35 -24.37 -10.66
C ALA A 20 -35.25 -23.01 -9.94
N LEU A 21 -35.12 -23.02 -8.61
CA LEU A 21 -34.95 -21.79 -7.82
C LEU A 21 -33.60 -21.11 -8.07
N ILE A 22 -32.54 -21.89 -8.28
CA ILE A 22 -31.22 -21.36 -8.65
C ILE A 22 -31.24 -20.74 -10.06
N ALA A 23 -31.96 -21.34 -11.01
CA ALA A 23 -32.08 -20.78 -12.36
C ALA A 23 -32.83 -19.43 -12.37
N VAL A 24 -33.90 -19.32 -11.58
CA VAL A 24 -34.67 -18.06 -11.46
C VAL A 24 -33.84 -16.98 -10.76
N SER A 25 -33.08 -17.32 -9.71
CA SER A 25 -32.21 -16.34 -9.06
C SER A 25 -31.10 -15.84 -9.98
N TYR A 26 -30.54 -16.70 -10.83
CA TYR A 26 -29.51 -16.26 -11.79
C TYR A 26 -30.05 -15.27 -12.83
N SER A 27 -31.30 -15.44 -13.27
CA SER A 27 -31.93 -14.55 -14.28
C SER A 27 -32.34 -13.16 -13.76
N LEU A 28 -32.46 -13.00 -12.43
CA LEU A 28 -32.86 -11.72 -11.83
C LEU A 28 -31.68 -10.85 -11.38
N PHE A 29 -30.47 -11.44 -11.25
CA PHE A 29 -29.31 -10.75 -10.68
C PHE A 29 -28.11 -10.58 -11.62
N PHE A 30 -28.11 -11.22 -12.80
CA PHE A 30 -27.03 -11.10 -13.77
C PHE A 30 -27.54 -10.71 -15.17
N SER A 31 -28.16 -9.52 -15.25
CA SER A 31 -28.31 -8.80 -16.52
C SER A 31 -27.29 -7.65 -16.52
N ASP A 32 -26.28 -7.80 -17.38
CA ASP A 32 -25.17 -6.87 -17.60
C ASP A 32 -25.68 -5.65 -18.38
N ASP A 33 -25.55 -4.43 -17.83
CA ASP A 33 -25.75 -3.18 -18.55
C ASP A 33 -24.46 -2.37 -18.52
N SER A 34 -23.76 -2.41 -19.65
CA SER A 34 -22.51 -1.70 -19.90
C SER A 34 -22.79 -0.24 -20.27
N GLY A 35 -22.45 0.71 -19.39
CA GLY A 35 -22.60 2.15 -19.62
C GLY A 35 -21.44 2.96 -19.04
N ALA A 36 -20.71 3.63 -19.94
CA ALA A 36 -19.39 4.23 -19.72
C ALA A 36 -19.36 5.48 -18.81
N SER A 37 -18.19 5.68 -18.19
CA SER A 37 -17.76 6.85 -17.41
C SER A 37 -17.36 8.04 -18.28
N ASN A 38 -17.69 9.27 -17.85
CA ASN A 38 -16.96 10.48 -18.26
C ASN A 38 -16.81 11.46 -17.09
N SER A 39 -15.56 11.85 -16.83
CA SER A 39 -15.13 12.84 -15.84
C SER A 39 -15.03 14.23 -16.45
N SER A 40 -15.53 15.25 -15.76
CA SER A 40 -15.19 16.66 -16.07
C SER A 40 -14.88 17.44 -14.80
N SER A 41 -13.65 17.96 -14.74
CA SER A 41 -13.13 18.85 -13.69
C SER A 41 -13.73 20.26 -13.78
N PRO A 42 -13.94 20.98 -12.66
CA PRO A 42 -14.14 22.42 -12.69
C PRO A 42 -12.82 23.20 -12.53
N LYS A 43 -12.70 24.18 -13.42
CA LYS A 43 -11.73 25.27 -13.51
C LYS A 43 -11.89 26.23 -12.32
N GLN A 44 -10.83 26.48 -11.54
CA GLN A 44 -10.80 27.58 -10.55
C GLN A 44 -9.86 28.70 -11.00
N THR A 45 -10.42 29.90 -10.93
CA THR A 45 -9.91 31.20 -11.36
C THR A 45 -8.97 31.79 -10.31
N ALA A 46 -7.83 32.32 -10.75
CA ALA A 46 -6.88 33.05 -9.92
C ALA A 46 -7.39 34.44 -9.51
N LYS A 47 -7.08 34.88 -8.28
CA LYS A 47 -7.14 36.28 -7.84
C LYS A 47 -5.90 36.60 -6.98
N PRO A 48 -5.19 37.73 -7.18
CA PRO A 48 -3.90 37.98 -6.54
C PRO A 48 -4.08 38.65 -5.17
N GLY A 49 -3.35 38.14 -4.17
CA GLY A 49 -3.29 38.67 -2.80
C GLY A 49 -1.86 39.08 -2.44
N ILE A 50 -1.76 40.26 -1.84
CA ILE A 50 -0.57 41.05 -1.54
C ILE A 50 0.35 40.37 -0.50
N PHE A 51 1.66 40.38 -0.75
CA PHE A 51 2.68 39.89 0.20
C PHE A 51 2.90 40.93 1.32
N GLN A 52 2.84 40.48 2.57
CA GLN A 52 3.42 41.16 3.74
C GLN A 52 4.72 40.45 4.18
N PRO A 53 5.75 41.17 4.64
CA PRO A 53 6.97 40.56 5.15
C PRO A 53 6.87 40.27 6.65
N VAL A 54 7.29 39.07 7.09
CA VAL A 54 7.54 38.79 8.50
C VAL A 54 8.96 38.27 8.70
N SER A 55 9.73 39.13 9.38
CA SER A 55 10.77 38.94 10.40
C SER A 55 11.46 37.57 10.60
N THR A 56 12.79 37.60 10.44
CA THR A 56 13.85 37.09 11.33
C THR A 56 13.66 35.78 12.11
N ALA A 57 14.47 34.77 11.75
CA ALA A 57 15.12 33.88 12.72
C ALA A 57 16.49 33.40 12.18
N LYS A 58 17.47 33.45 13.07
CA LYS A 58 18.91 33.28 12.89
C LYS A 58 19.30 31.82 12.65
N ALA A 59 20.09 31.56 11.60
CA ALA A 59 20.70 30.24 11.33
C ALA A 59 22.17 30.20 11.81
N PRO A 60 22.66 29.06 12.34
CA PRO A 60 24.05 28.91 12.76
C PRO A 60 24.99 28.61 11.57
N GLU A 61 26.07 29.39 11.56
CA GLU A 61 27.43 29.20 11.02
C GLU A 61 27.76 27.95 10.15
N PRO A 62 28.16 28.15 8.88
CA PRO A 62 28.97 27.19 8.12
C PRO A 62 30.46 27.45 8.28
N LYS A 63 31.19 26.37 8.58
CA LYS A 63 32.64 26.29 8.69
C LYS A 63 33.34 26.57 7.34
N GLN A 64 34.43 27.33 7.45
CA GLN A 64 35.62 27.39 6.58
C GLN A 64 35.42 27.26 5.08
N GLN A 65 35.44 28.42 4.40
CA GLN A 65 35.86 28.53 3.01
C GLN A 65 36.97 29.58 2.91
N THR A 66 38.03 29.15 2.23
CA THR A 66 39.32 29.78 1.96
C THR A 66 39.29 31.29 1.78
N GLU A 67 40.08 32.00 2.58
CA GLU A 67 40.37 33.42 2.45
C GLU A 67 41.12 33.66 1.13
N VAL A 68 40.42 34.20 0.12
CA VAL A 68 41.08 34.75 -1.06
C VAL A 68 41.59 36.12 -0.64
N VAL A 69 42.89 36.23 -0.38
CA VAL A 69 43.57 37.51 -0.14
C VAL A 69 43.39 38.38 -1.38
N LEU A 70 42.54 39.41 -1.30
CA LEU A 70 42.48 40.46 -2.32
C LEU A 70 43.76 41.29 -2.19
N VAL A 71 44.75 41.01 -3.05
CA VAL A 71 45.86 41.93 -3.30
C VAL A 71 45.31 43.06 -4.17
N SER A 72 44.88 44.16 -3.56
CA SER A 72 44.56 45.39 -4.29
C SER A 72 45.85 46.20 -4.50
N GLN A 73 46.43 46.14 -5.69
CA GLN A 73 47.42 47.14 -6.12
C GLN A 73 46.67 48.39 -6.59
N PRO A 74 47.06 49.61 -6.15
CA PRO A 74 46.46 50.83 -6.67
C PRO A 74 46.81 50.99 -8.16
N LEU A 75 45.81 51.35 -8.96
CA LEU A 75 46.00 51.64 -10.38
C LEU A 75 46.71 52.99 -10.50
N GLU A 76 48.00 52.97 -10.81
CA GLU A 76 48.79 54.17 -11.09
C GLU A 76 48.24 54.87 -12.35
N LEU A 77 47.52 55.97 -12.17
CA LEU A 77 46.89 56.73 -13.26
C LEU A 77 47.82 57.79 -13.84
N ASN A 78 49.09 57.46 -14.05
CA ASN A 78 50.07 58.36 -14.65
C ASN A 78 50.18 58.07 -16.15
N GLY A 79 49.52 58.90 -16.97
CA GLY A 79 49.64 58.84 -18.44
C GLY A 79 48.47 59.39 -19.25
N LEU A 80 47.43 59.95 -18.64
CA LEU A 80 46.20 60.35 -19.36
C LEU A 80 46.25 61.70 -20.12
N TRP A 81 47.42 62.31 -20.31
CA TRP A 81 47.51 63.62 -20.99
C TRP A 81 48.61 63.71 -22.07
N ASP A 82 49.03 62.59 -22.66
CA ASP A 82 49.74 62.64 -23.94
C ASP A 82 48.73 62.50 -25.08
N SER A 83 48.25 63.66 -25.54
CA SER A 83 47.29 63.81 -26.63
C SER A 83 47.94 63.55 -27.99
N THR A 84 48.42 62.33 -28.25
CA THR A 84 48.80 61.88 -29.59
C THR A 84 48.54 60.37 -29.79
N SER A 85 47.33 59.89 -29.52
CA SER A 85 46.90 58.53 -29.90
C SER A 85 45.72 58.59 -30.89
N PRO A 86 45.79 57.95 -32.08
CA PRO A 86 44.78 58.05 -33.14
C PRO A 86 43.49 57.26 -32.86
N MET A 87 43.06 57.12 -31.60
CA MET A 87 41.98 56.21 -31.20
C MET A 87 40.82 56.89 -30.46
N ILE A 88 40.55 58.16 -30.75
CA ILE A 88 39.27 58.78 -30.37
C ILE A 88 38.19 58.22 -31.32
N GLY A 89 37.41 57.24 -30.82
CA GLY A 89 36.35 56.59 -31.59
C GLY A 89 36.11 55.10 -31.27
N ARG A 90 36.89 54.48 -30.38
CA ARG A 90 36.63 53.09 -29.98
C ARG A 90 35.46 53.02 -29.02
N ASN A 91 34.35 52.45 -29.51
CA ASN A 91 33.21 52.11 -28.67
C ASN A 91 33.62 50.96 -27.74
N ILE A 92 33.84 51.26 -26.46
CA ILE A 92 34.23 50.27 -25.42
C ILE A 92 33.03 49.46 -24.89
N PHE A 93 31.81 49.82 -25.30
CA PHE A 93 30.59 49.05 -25.08
C PHE A 93 30.31 48.14 -26.28
N ILE A 94 31.22 47.20 -26.55
CA ILE A 94 30.94 46.06 -27.42
C ILE A 94 30.58 44.89 -26.51
N TYR A 95 29.29 44.55 -26.46
CA TYR A 95 28.85 43.29 -25.88
C TYR A 95 29.05 42.21 -26.95
N PRO A 96 29.96 41.24 -26.77
CA PRO A 96 29.93 40.06 -27.62
C PRO A 96 28.55 39.40 -27.47
N PRO A 97 27.92 38.94 -28.56
CA PRO A 97 26.70 38.17 -28.43
C PRO A 97 26.96 37.00 -27.48
N PRO A 98 26.03 36.69 -26.56
CA PRO A 98 26.22 35.57 -25.64
C PRO A 98 26.55 34.30 -26.43
N PRO A 99 27.51 33.48 -25.96
CA PRO A 99 27.89 32.27 -26.67
C PRO A 99 26.65 31.42 -26.91
N THR A 100 26.48 30.95 -28.15
CA THR A 100 25.38 30.06 -28.50
C THR A 100 25.40 28.89 -27.50
N PRO A 101 24.28 28.57 -26.81
CA PRO A 101 24.27 27.46 -25.88
C PRO A 101 24.76 26.21 -26.61
N ALA A 102 25.72 25.51 -26.00
CA ALA A 102 26.28 24.31 -26.58
C ALA A 102 25.12 23.35 -26.93
N PRO A 103 25.16 22.68 -28.09
CA PRO A 103 24.11 21.71 -28.43
C PRO A 103 23.95 20.73 -27.27
N PRO A 104 22.71 20.37 -26.89
CA PRO A 104 22.48 19.45 -25.77
C PRO A 104 23.30 18.19 -26.02
N LYS A 105 24.18 17.86 -25.08
CA LYS A 105 24.97 16.62 -25.13
C LYS A 105 24.00 15.47 -25.40
N PRO A 106 24.23 14.60 -26.41
CA PRO A 106 23.33 13.50 -26.68
C PRO A 106 23.13 12.70 -25.39
N THR A 107 21.90 12.66 -24.90
CA THR A 107 21.55 11.81 -23.76
C THR A 107 21.83 10.38 -24.20
N PRO A 108 22.63 9.61 -23.44
CA PRO A 108 22.90 8.23 -23.81
C PRO A 108 21.56 7.51 -23.97
N THR A 109 21.38 6.84 -25.11
CA THR A 109 20.23 5.97 -25.34
C THR A 109 20.18 4.94 -24.21
N PRO A 110 19.05 4.78 -23.50
CA PRO A 110 18.99 3.83 -22.40
C PRO A 110 19.27 2.42 -22.95
N THR A 111 20.34 1.80 -22.48
CA THR A 111 20.62 0.38 -22.76
C THR A 111 19.46 -0.46 -22.21
N PRO A 112 18.85 -1.36 -22.99
CA PRO A 112 17.80 -2.22 -22.47
C PRO A 112 18.35 -3.09 -21.33
N VAL A 113 17.64 -3.11 -20.20
CA VAL A 113 17.99 -3.96 -19.05
C VAL A 113 17.83 -5.43 -19.49
N PRO A 114 18.84 -6.29 -19.30
CA PRO A 114 18.71 -7.70 -19.65
C PRO A 114 17.59 -8.36 -18.83
N PRO A 115 16.90 -9.38 -19.37
CA PRO A 115 15.85 -10.08 -18.65
C PRO A 115 16.40 -10.71 -17.35
N PRO A 116 15.60 -10.77 -16.26
CA PRO A 116 16.05 -11.33 -14.99
C PRO A 116 16.46 -12.81 -15.15
N PRO A 117 17.64 -13.23 -14.66
CA PRO A 117 18.09 -14.62 -14.78
C PRO A 117 17.24 -15.64 -14.00
N ILE A 118 16.63 -15.20 -12.90
CA ILE A 118 15.74 -16.02 -12.06
C ILE A 118 14.29 -15.74 -12.48
N THR A 119 13.48 -16.77 -12.64
CA THR A 119 12.06 -16.62 -12.98
C THR A 119 11.19 -17.06 -11.81
N LEU A 120 10.35 -16.17 -11.28
CA LEU A 120 9.31 -16.52 -10.30
C LEU A 120 7.99 -16.78 -11.03
N ALA A 121 7.43 -17.96 -10.77
CA ALA A 121 6.12 -18.35 -11.27
C ALA A 121 4.99 -17.86 -10.35
N GLY A 122 5.23 -17.81 -9.04
CA GLY A 122 4.22 -17.37 -8.08
C GLY A 122 4.62 -17.62 -6.64
N ILE A 123 3.70 -17.29 -5.74
CA ILE A 123 3.86 -17.46 -4.29
C ILE A 123 2.60 -18.06 -3.68
N GLN A 124 2.77 -18.82 -2.60
CA GLN A 124 1.67 -19.36 -1.81
C GLN A 124 1.95 -19.12 -0.32
N PRO A 125 1.05 -18.46 0.41
CA PRO A 125 -0.17 -17.78 -0.06
C PRO A 125 0.14 -16.51 -0.88
N SER A 126 -0.74 -16.17 -1.84
CA SER A 126 -0.68 -14.90 -2.60
C SER A 126 -1.43 -13.75 -1.91
N ALA A 127 -2.29 -14.07 -0.94
CA ALA A 127 -3.00 -13.10 -0.13
C ALA A 127 -3.02 -13.52 1.35
N VAL A 128 -2.82 -12.56 2.24
CA VAL A 128 -2.86 -12.74 3.70
C VAL A 128 -3.57 -11.56 4.35
N THR A 129 -4.17 -11.78 5.52
CA THR A 129 -4.82 -10.70 6.26
C THR A 129 -3.81 -10.04 7.19
N ALA A 130 -3.78 -8.69 7.22
CA ALA A 130 -2.90 -7.95 8.12
C ALA A 130 -3.18 -8.27 9.59
N ARG A 131 -2.19 -8.03 10.47
CA ARG A 131 -2.31 -8.23 11.93
C ARG A 131 -2.63 -9.66 12.37
N THR A 132 -2.33 -10.65 11.52
CA THR A 132 -2.40 -12.07 11.85
C THR A 132 -1.04 -12.59 12.34
N ALA A 133 -0.98 -13.87 12.71
CA ALA A 133 0.26 -14.52 13.14
C ALA A 133 1.30 -14.60 12.00
N ASP A 134 2.50 -15.04 12.34
CA ASP A 134 3.50 -15.41 11.35
C ASP A 134 3.00 -16.54 10.46
N PHE A 135 3.47 -16.57 9.21
CA PHE A 135 3.05 -17.57 8.24
C PHE A 135 4.23 -18.04 7.39
N ALA A 136 4.13 -19.29 6.92
CA ALA A 136 5.07 -19.85 5.97
C ALA A 136 4.71 -19.39 4.55
N LEU A 137 5.64 -18.70 3.89
CA LEU A 137 5.55 -18.34 2.48
C LEU A 137 6.38 -19.33 1.66
N THR A 138 5.77 -19.88 0.62
CA THR A 138 6.46 -20.68 -0.39
C THR A 138 6.55 -19.89 -1.67
N VAL A 139 7.75 -19.76 -2.22
CA VAL A 139 8.00 -19.10 -3.52
C VAL A 139 8.32 -20.18 -4.55
N TYR A 140 7.65 -20.11 -5.69
CA TYR A 140 7.83 -21.01 -6.82
C TYR A 140 8.50 -20.29 -7.98
N GLY A 141 9.45 -20.95 -8.63
CA GLY A 141 10.21 -20.37 -9.73
C GLY A 141 11.04 -21.38 -10.49
N ALA A 142 12.05 -20.89 -11.19
CA ALA A 142 13.04 -21.67 -11.92
C ALA A 142 14.40 -20.97 -11.86
N LYS A 143 15.48 -21.76 -12.01
CA LYS A 143 16.88 -21.29 -11.98
C LYS A 143 17.25 -20.62 -10.65
N ILE A 144 16.67 -21.08 -9.55
CA ILE A 144 16.95 -20.55 -8.22
C ILE A 144 18.28 -21.11 -7.73
N PRO A 145 19.30 -20.27 -7.46
CA PRO A 145 20.57 -20.74 -6.94
C PRO A 145 20.46 -21.14 -5.45
N SER A 146 21.39 -21.95 -4.96
CA SER A 146 21.39 -22.45 -3.57
C SER A 146 21.62 -21.37 -2.51
N ASP A 147 22.12 -20.20 -2.91
CA ASP A 147 22.36 -19.05 -2.05
C ASP A 147 21.26 -17.97 -2.17
N ALA A 148 20.13 -18.29 -2.79
CA ALA A 148 19.03 -17.37 -2.99
C ALA A 148 18.41 -16.87 -1.66
N ARG A 149 18.11 -15.57 -1.61
CA ARG A 149 17.33 -14.93 -0.55
C ARG A 149 16.10 -14.26 -1.11
N VAL A 150 14.98 -14.43 -0.41
CA VAL A 150 13.75 -13.70 -0.68
C VAL A 150 13.84 -12.31 -0.05
N ILE A 151 13.55 -11.30 -0.86
CA ILE A 151 13.42 -9.90 -0.48
C ILE A 151 11.93 -9.54 -0.56
N ILE A 152 11.35 -9.08 0.55
CA ILE A 152 9.96 -8.62 0.58
C ILE A 152 9.96 -7.14 0.95
N ASN A 153 9.38 -6.31 0.07
CA ASN A 153 9.33 -4.86 0.22
C ASN A 153 10.70 -4.21 0.50
N GLY A 154 11.74 -4.72 -0.16
CA GLY A 154 13.13 -4.28 0.00
C GLY A 154 13.89 -4.87 1.20
N ALA A 155 13.21 -5.58 2.12
CA ALA A 155 13.85 -6.21 3.27
C ALA A 155 14.19 -7.69 2.99
N PRO A 156 15.42 -8.15 3.31
CA PRO A 156 15.80 -9.56 3.15
C PRO A 156 15.22 -10.44 4.27
N TYR A 157 14.76 -11.63 3.91
CA TYR A 157 14.26 -12.64 4.85
C TYR A 157 15.10 -13.91 4.80
N GLN A 158 15.22 -14.59 5.94
CA GLN A 158 15.88 -15.90 6.00
C GLN A 158 15.08 -16.89 5.17
N THR A 159 15.76 -17.51 4.20
CA THR A 159 15.15 -18.34 3.18
C THR A 159 15.80 -19.72 3.21
N THR A 160 15.00 -20.77 3.16
CA THR A 160 15.43 -22.15 2.96
C THR A 160 15.16 -22.55 1.52
N VAL A 161 16.22 -22.82 0.78
CA VAL A 161 16.12 -23.33 -0.59
C VAL A 161 15.80 -24.82 -0.52
N VAL A 162 14.65 -25.22 -1.08
CA VAL A 162 14.20 -26.62 -1.10
C VAL A 162 14.67 -27.29 -2.39
N SER A 163 14.52 -26.60 -3.52
CA SER A 163 15.01 -27.01 -4.84
C SER A 163 15.34 -25.78 -5.69
N ASP A 164 15.85 -26.01 -6.89
CA ASP A 164 16.07 -24.99 -7.93
C ASP A 164 14.77 -24.32 -8.43
N SER A 165 13.61 -24.79 -7.98
CA SER A 165 12.28 -24.28 -8.31
C SER A 165 11.45 -23.86 -7.09
N GLN A 166 11.96 -24.03 -5.87
CA GLN A 166 11.17 -23.81 -4.66
C GLN A 166 11.98 -23.25 -3.49
N LEU A 167 11.47 -22.18 -2.90
CA LEU A 167 11.97 -21.58 -1.66
C LEU A 167 10.89 -21.59 -0.58
N LYS A 168 11.30 -21.70 0.67
CA LYS A 168 10.43 -21.54 1.83
C LYS A 168 11.02 -20.51 2.79
N LEU A 169 10.17 -19.69 3.37
CA LEU A 169 10.52 -18.78 4.46
C LEU A 169 9.35 -18.58 5.41
N THR A 170 9.64 -18.06 6.60
CA THR A 170 8.63 -17.60 7.55
C THR A 170 8.58 -16.07 7.52
N VAL A 171 7.40 -15.52 7.26
CA VAL A 171 7.14 -14.08 7.30
C VAL A 171 6.55 -13.75 8.68
N PRO A 172 7.20 -12.88 9.47
CA PRO A 172 6.73 -12.53 10.81
C PRO A 172 5.50 -11.62 10.76
N ALA A 173 4.66 -11.68 11.79
CA ALA A 173 3.46 -10.84 11.94
C ALA A 173 3.74 -9.32 11.79
N ALA A 174 4.91 -8.86 12.24
CA ALA A 174 5.32 -7.46 12.12
C ALA A 174 5.45 -6.98 10.66
N ALA A 175 5.80 -7.87 9.73
CA ALA A 175 5.91 -7.54 8.30
C ALA A 175 4.54 -7.26 7.66
N ILE A 176 3.46 -7.81 8.24
CA ILE A 176 2.07 -7.67 7.77
C ILE A 176 1.21 -6.88 8.75
N ALA A 177 1.81 -5.99 9.54
CA ALA A 177 1.05 -5.15 10.49
C ALA A 177 0.06 -4.21 9.77
N ASN A 178 0.46 -3.72 8.59
CA ASN A 178 -0.33 -2.81 7.78
C ASN A 178 -0.84 -3.50 6.50
N PRO A 179 -2.10 -3.28 6.12
CA PRO A 179 -2.60 -3.74 4.83
C PRO A 179 -1.92 -2.99 3.68
N GLY A 180 -1.78 -3.65 2.54
CA GLY A 180 -1.12 -3.11 1.36
C GLY A 180 -0.57 -4.21 0.44
N GLN A 181 0.00 -3.78 -0.68
CA GLN A 181 0.68 -4.69 -1.60
C GLN A 181 2.17 -4.72 -1.28
N MET A 182 2.72 -5.93 -1.11
CA MET A 182 4.15 -6.14 -0.89
C MET A 182 4.76 -6.80 -2.12
N GLN A 183 5.90 -6.29 -2.58
CA GLN A 183 6.62 -6.91 -3.69
C GLN A 183 7.61 -7.95 -3.16
N VAL A 184 7.53 -9.16 -3.71
CA VAL A 184 8.41 -10.28 -3.43
C VAL A 184 9.38 -10.43 -4.61
N GLU A 185 10.67 -10.42 -4.32
CA GLU A 185 11.75 -10.59 -5.27
C GLU A 185 12.75 -11.62 -4.70
N VAL A 186 13.44 -12.35 -5.56
CA VAL A 186 14.50 -13.28 -5.16
C VAL A 186 15.82 -12.79 -5.73
N LYS A 187 16.87 -12.77 -4.90
CA LYS A 187 18.23 -12.41 -5.29
C LYS A 187 19.23 -13.46 -4.80
N SER A 188 20.29 -13.68 -5.56
CA SER A 188 21.47 -14.40 -5.05
C SER A 188 22.11 -13.60 -3.92
N ALA A 189 22.53 -14.27 -2.85
CA ALA A 189 23.26 -13.62 -1.77
C ALA A 189 24.68 -13.22 -2.19
N ALA A 190 25.33 -13.98 -3.06
CA ALA A 190 26.67 -13.72 -3.56
C ALA A 190 26.71 -12.61 -4.63
N ASP A 191 25.74 -12.58 -5.54
CA ASP A 191 25.67 -11.58 -6.61
C ASP A 191 24.25 -11.00 -6.80
N PRO A 192 23.79 -10.12 -5.90
CA PRO A 192 22.44 -9.55 -5.94
C PRO A 192 22.21 -8.54 -7.08
N ALA A 193 23.27 -8.11 -7.78
CA ALA A 193 23.17 -7.13 -8.86
C ALA A 193 22.86 -7.81 -10.20
N ASN A 194 23.48 -8.96 -10.46
CA ASN A 194 23.30 -9.68 -11.72
C ASN A 194 22.27 -10.81 -11.60
N TRP A 195 22.12 -11.42 -10.42
CA TRP A 195 21.20 -12.54 -10.19
C TRP A 195 20.01 -12.13 -9.34
N TYR A 196 18.97 -11.66 -10.04
CA TYR A 196 17.70 -11.25 -9.47
C TYR A 196 16.53 -11.83 -10.27
N SER A 197 15.33 -11.76 -9.70
CA SER A 197 14.11 -12.26 -10.31
C SER A 197 13.15 -11.17 -10.78
N ASN A 198 12.13 -11.55 -11.54
CA ASN A 198 10.92 -10.72 -11.64
C ASN A 198 10.23 -10.59 -10.26
N ARG A 199 9.37 -9.59 -10.12
CA ARG A 199 8.62 -9.33 -8.88
C ARG A 199 7.27 -10.02 -8.92
N VAL A 200 6.88 -10.59 -7.79
CA VAL A 200 5.55 -11.15 -7.55
C VAL A 200 4.89 -10.39 -6.40
N THR A 201 3.61 -10.08 -6.54
CA THR A 201 2.87 -9.32 -5.50
C THR A 201 2.28 -10.26 -4.46
N LEU A 202 2.54 -9.98 -3.19
CA LEU A 202 1.81 -10.49 -2.05
C LEU A 202 0.77 -9.45 -1.62
N ASN A 203 -0.50 -9.83 -1.59
CA ASN A 203 -1.58 -8.94 -1.19
C ASN A 203 -1.85 -9.06 0.32
N VAL A 204 -1.73 -7.96 1.05
CA VAL A 204 -2.06 -7.92 2.48
C VAL A 204 -3.38 -7.16 2.64
N THR A 205 -4.47 -7.89 2.91
CA THR A 205 -5.81 -7.30 3.05
C THR A 205 -6.06 -6.83 4.48
N PRO A 206 -6.84 -5.76 4.70
CA PRO A 206 -7.23 -5.37 6.06
C PRO A 206 -8.10 -6.48 6.71
N PRO A 207 -8.01 -6.66 8.05
CA PRO A 207 -8.95 -7.50 8.78
C PRO A 207 -10.38 -7.07 8.49
N PRO A 208 -11.30 -8.00 8.22
CA PRO A 208 -12.64 -7.59 7.86
C PRO A 208 -13.35 -7.03 9.10
N VAL A 209 -13.97 -5.86 8.96
CA VAL A 209 -14.58 -5.11 10.07
C VAL A 209 -15.93 -5.72 10.44
N PRO A 210 -16.29 -5.76 11.74
CA PRO A 210 -17.63 -6.20 12.16
C PRO A 210 -18.71 -5.16 11.84
N ALA A 211 -19.78 -5.62 11.20
CA ALA A 211 -20.96 -4.80 10.87
C ALA A 211 -21.97 -4.78 12.04
N TYR A 212 -21.50 -4.52 13.26
CA TYR A 212 -22.34 -4.44 14.45
C TYR A 212 -22.21 -3.08 15.11
N ARG A 213 -23.35 -2.55 15.55
CA ARG A 213 -23.44 -1.39 16.43
C ARG A 213 -23.73 -1.84 17.85
N TYR A 214 -23.04 -1.25 18.81
CA TYR A 214 -23.26 -1.54 20.22
C TYR A 214 -24.20 -0.50 20.84
N LEU A 215 -25.34 -0.96 21.34
CA LEU A 215 -26.40 -0.12 21.92
C LEU A 215 -26.45 -0.16 23.44
N GLY A 216 -25.53 -0.87 24.09
CA GLY A 216 -25.35 -0.81 25.55
C GLY A 216 -25.53 -2.14 26.27
N LEU A 217 -25.39 -2.06 27.59
CA LEU A 217 -25.39 -3.21 28.50
C LEU A 217 -26.71 -3.27 29.26
N VAL A 218 -27.36 -4.44 29.25
CA VAL A 218 -28.54 -4.74 30.05
C VAL A 218 -28.20 -5.88 31.00
N VAL A 219 -28.45 -5.67 32.30
CA VAL A 219 -28.32 -6.74 33.30
C VAL A 219 -29.69 -7.35 33.53
N LYS A 220 -29.85 -8.64 33.21
CA LYS A 220 -31.09 -9.39 33.44
C LYS A 220 -30.78 -10.63 34.26
N ASN A 221 -31.44 -10.79 35.40
CA ASN A 221 -31.25 -11.92 36.32
C ASN A 221 -29.77 -12.15 36.71
N GLY A 222 -29.02 -11.06 36.89
CA GLY A 222 -27.58 -11.11 37.20
C GLY A 222 -26.66 -11.41 36.02
N VAL A 223 -27.20 -11.57 34.80
CA VAL A 223 -26.42 -11.80 33.57
C VAL A 223 -26.28 -10.49 32.81
N SER A 224 -25.03 -10.10 32.52
CA SER A 224 -24.74 -8.97 31.64
C SER A 224 -24.93 -9.38 30.18
N LEU A 225 -25.88 -8.74 29.51
CA LEU A 225 -26.19 -8.89 28.09
C LEU A 225 -25.81 -7.60 27.37
N ALA A 226 -25.12 -7.71 26.25
CA ALA A 226 -24.94 -6.61 25.32
C ALA A 226 -26.12 -6.57 24.35
N VAL A 227 -26.65 -5.38 24.11
CA VAL A 227 -27.62 -5.11 23.05
C VAL A 227 -26.83 -4.64 21.83
N ILE A 228 -26.94 -5.38 20.73
CA ILE A 228 -26.30 -5.04 19.46
C ILE A 228 -27.33 -4.94 18.35
N ARG A 229 -27.02 -4.16 17.32
CA ARG A 229 -27.75 -4.11 16.06
C ARG A 229 -26.80 -4.51 14.93
N ASP A 230 -27.24 -5.40 14.06
CA ASP A 230 -26.52 -5.70 12.82
C ASP A 230 -26.76 -4.55 11.82
N GLU A 231 -25.75 -4.10 11.08
CA GLU A 231 -25.99 -3.05 10.08
C GLU A 231 -26.78 -3.56 8.87
N SER A 232 -26.79 -4.87 8.63
CA SER A 232 -27.59 -5.50 7.56
C SER A 232 -29.02 -5.85 7.99
N GLU A 233 -29.26 -6.04 9.29
CA GLU A 233 -30.56 -6.40 9.84
C GLU A 233 -31.02 -5.36 10.86
N SER A 234 -32.23 -4.83 10.73
CA SER A 234 -32.74 -3.80 11.65
C SER A 234 -33.07 -4.33 13.06
N GLU A 235 -32.91 -5.62 13.31
CA GLU A 235 -33.30 -6.28 14.55
C GLU A 235 -32.23 -6.13 15.65
N LEU A 236 -32.70 -5.89 16.88
CA LEU A 236 -31.84 -5.86 18.06
C LEU A 236 -31.59 -7.27 18.56
N LYS A 237 -30.32 -7.59 18.84
CA LYS A 237 -29.89 -8.90 19.36
C LYS A 237 -29.28 -8.71 20.74
N ASN A 238 -29.69 -9.58 21.67
CA ASN A 238 -29.08 -9.67 23.00
C ASN A 238 -28.02 -10.75 23.00
N VAL A 239 -26.78 -10.40 23.33
CA VAL A 239 -25.63 -11.30 23.28
C VAL A 239 -24.89 -11.31 24.61
N ARG A 240 -24.41 -12.48 25.04
CA ARG A 240 -23.62 -12.64 26.27
C ARG A 240 -22.13 -12.89 25.97
N LYS A 241 -21.27 -12.67 26.96
CA LYS A 241 -19.84 -13.04 26.86
C LYS A 241 -19.70 -14.52 26.49
N GLY A 242 -18.82 -14.81 25.53
CA GLY A 242 -18.57 -16.15 24.98
C GLY A 242 -19.55 -16.59 23.90
N GLN A 243 -20.65 -15.86 23.65
CA GLN A 243 -21.59 -16.19 22.59
C GLN A 243 -21.00 -15.86 21.21
N GLN A 244 -21.19 -16.77 20.27
CA GLN A 244 -20.87 -16.55 18.86
C GLN A 244 -22.02 -15.80 18.18
N ILE A 245 -21.67 -14.82 17.35
CA ILE A 245 -22.57 -13.97 16.59
C ILE A 245 -22.21 -14.13 15.11
N GLY A 246 -23.16 -14.63 14.32
CA GLY A 246 -22.87 -15.06 12.95
C GLY A 246 -21.86 -16.21 12.90
N SER A 247 -21.11 -16.32 11.80
CA SER A 247 -20.16 -17.41 11.57
C SER A 247 -18.75 -17.15 12.11
N ARG A 248 -18.37 -15.88 12.32
CA ARG A 248 -16.97 -15.48 12.54
C ARG A 248 -16.70 -14.72 13.83
N TRP A 249 -17.73 -14.22 14.51
CA TRP A 249 -17.53 -13.33 15.66
C TRP A 249 -17.90 -14.01 16.95
N GLN A 250 -17.09 -13.85 18.00
CA GLN A 250 -17.42 -14.30 19.35
C GLN A 250 -17.26 -13.13 20.32
N VAL A 251 -18.22 -12.96 21.23
CA VAL A 251 -18.12 -11.92 22.26
C VAL A 251 -17.01 -12.27 23.25
N SER A 252 -15.94 -11.49 23.26
CA SER A 252 -14.80 -11.67 24.15
C SER A 252 -15.01 -10.92 25.47
N ASN A 253 -15.53 -9.69 25.41
CA ASN A 253 -15.75 -8.86 26.59
C ASN A 253 -16.94 -7.92 26.38
N ILE A 254 -17.60 -7.55 27.46
CA ILE A 254 -18.72 -6.59 27.44
C ILE A 254 -18.49 -5.59 28.57
N THR A 255 -18.53 -4.30 28.26
CA THR A 255 -18.48 -3.21 29.24
C THR A 255 -19.60 -2.20 28.93
N PRO A 256 -19.92 -1.26 29.84
CA PRO A 256 -20.94 -0.24 29.56
C PRO A 256 -20.60 0.66 28.36
N THR A 257 -19.31 0.87 28.07
CA THR A 257 -18.86 1.81 27.03
C THR A 257 -18.52 1.14 25.70
N GLU A 258 -18.36 -0.19 25.68
CA GLU A 258 -17.95 -0.92 24.48
C GLU A 258 -18.22 -2.43 24.59
N ILE A 259 -18.23 -3.08 23.44
CA ILE A 259 -18.17 -4.53 23.31
C ILE A 259 -16.89 -4.91 22.57
N GLU A 260 -16.19 -5.93 23.08
CA GLU A 260 -15.06 -6.54 22.37
C GLU A 260 -15.50 -7.87 21.79
N ILE A 261 -15.32 -8.02 20.48
CA ILE A 261 -15.60 -9.25 19.76
C ILE A 261 -14.32 -9.78 19.13
N LEU A 262 -14.17 -11.09 19.13
CA LEU A 262 -13.06 -11.81 18.54
C LEU A 262 -13.48 -12.37 17.19
N ASP A 263 -12.70 -12.12 16.14
CA ASP A 263 -12.78 -12.91 14.93
C ASP A 263 -12.16 -14.29 15.21
N VAL A 264 -12.96 -15.35 15.23
CA VAL A 264 -12.50 -16.71 15.58
C VAL A 264 -11.68 -17.36 14.47
N THR A 265 -11.73 -16.83 13.24
CA THR A 265 -10.99 -17.38 12.09
C THR A 265 -9.57 -16.86 12.06
N ILE A 266 -9.37 -15.57 12.34
CA ILE A 266 -8.06 -14.91 12.27
C ILE A 266 -7.51 -14.48 13.63
N ASN A 267 -8.25 -14.74 14.71
CA ASN A 267 -7.89 -14.45 16.10
C ASN A 267 -7.61 -12.96 16.38
N ILE A 268 -8.36 -12.06 15.74
CA ILE A 268 -8.23 -10.61 15.90
C ILE A 268 -9.38 -10.06 16.74
N LYS A 269 -9.06 -9.28 17.77
CA LYS A 269 -10.06 -8.57 18.58
C LYS A 269 -10.44 -7.25 17.94
N HIS A 270 -11.73 -7.00 17.90
CA HIS A 270 -12.33 -5.74 17.50
C HIS A 270 -13.06 -5.12 18.69
N ARG A 271 -12.90 -3.81 18.82
CA ARG A 271 -13.58 -2.98 19.81
C ARG A 271 -14.66 -2.18 19.11
N ILE A 272 -15.89 -2.32 19.57
CA ILE A 272 -17.03 -1.55 19.06
C ILE A 272 -17.51 -0.65 20.21
N PRO A 273 -17.35 0.68 20.09
CA PRO A 273 -17.78 1.60 21.12
C PRO A 273 -19.32 1.67 21.17
N PHE A 274 -19.84 2.02 22.34
CA PHE A 274 -21.23 2.38 22.53
C PHE A 274 -21.58 3.53 21.59
N THR A 275 -22.53 3.29 20.70
CA THR A 275 -22.89 4.27 19.66
C THR A 275 -24.12 5.09 20.05
N GLY A 276 -24.81 4.73 21.15
CA GLY A 276 -26.10 5.30 21.52
C GLY A 276 -27.14 5.15 20.42
N ASP A 277 -28.37 5.52 20.77
CA ASP A 277 -29.43 5.70 19.78
C ASP A 277 -29.16 7.08 19.16
N GLY A 278 -28.44 7.12 18.04
CA GLY A 278 -28.33 8.35 17.26
C GLY A 278 -29.73 8.75 16.80
N SER A 279 -30.33 9.69 17.51
CA SER A 279 -31.53 10.42 17.09
C SER A 279 -31.24 11.31 15.90
#